data_AF-A0A7Z9F1Q3-F1
#
_entry.id   AF-A0A7Z9F1Q3-F1
#
_cell.length_a   1.000
_cell.length_b   1.000
_cell.length_c   1.000
_cell.angle_alpha   90.00
_cell.angle_beta   90.00
_cell.angle_gamma   90.00
#
_symmetry.space_group_name_H-M   'P 1'
#
loop_
_entity.id
_entity.type
_entity.pdbx_description
1 polymer ?
#
loop_
_entity_poly.entity_id
_entity_poly.type
_entity_poly.pdbx_seq_one_letter_code
_entity_poly.pdbx_strand_id
1 'polypeptide(L)' 'MTISGIDNLEHALFTRAEMERRWNATRDMMSEEGIDALMVTGEENFQYFAGASASLALHHSLTRPSVFILPLQR' A
#
# COMPACT_ATOMS: atom_id res chain seq x y z
N MET A 1 4.81 25.17 14.39
CA MET A 1 5.61 23.94 14.30
C MET A 1 5.25 23.28 12.98
N THR A 2 5.97 23.61 11.91
CA THR A 2 5.70 23.14 10.56
C THR A 2 6.45 21.82 10.40
N ILE A 3 5.72 20.70 10.36
CA ILE A 3 6.33 19.39 10.12
C ILE A 3 6.75 19.39 8.64
N SER A 4 8.05 19.58 8.39
CA SER A 4 8.67 19.44 7.07
C SER A 4 8.58 17.97 6.66
N GLY A 5 7.51 17.61 5.94
CA GLY A 5 7.23 16.24 5.51
C GLY A 5 8.07 15.74 4.32
N ILE A 6 9.19 16.39 4.02
CA ILE A 6 9.99 16.13 2.82
C ILE A 6 11.17 15.17 3.11
N ASP A 7 11.63 15.11 4.37
CA ASP A 7 12.82 14.34 4.75
C ASP A 7 12.59 12.82 4.88
N ASN A 8 11.34 12.33 4.74
CA ASN A 8 11.01 10.90 4.89
C ASN A 8 10.93 10.13 3.56
N LEU A 9 11.28 10.75 2.43
CA LEU A 9 11.20 10.15 1.09
C LEU A 9 12.50 9.52 0.60
N GLU A 10 13.65 9.77 1.26
CA GLU A 10 14.96 9.31 0.78
C GLU A 10 15.09 7.78 0.68
N HIS A 11 14.22 7.04 1.36
CA HIS A 11 14.20 5.58 1.37
C HIS A 11 12.86 4.97 0.91
N ALA A 12 11.96 5.76 0.35
CA ALA A 12 10.69 5.24 -0.19
C ALA A 12 10.94 4.49 -1.51
N LEU A 13 10.39 3.28 -1.66
CA LEU A 13 10.54 2.50 -2.90
C LEU A 13 9.86 3.17 -4.10
N PHE A 14 8.81 3.94 -3.86
CA PHE A 14 8.04 4.62 -4.91
C PHE A 14 7.70 6.05 -4.49
N THR A 15 7.55 6.94 -5.48
CA THR A 15 7.10 8.31 -5.24
C THR A 15 5.63 8.34 -4.81
N ARG A 16 5.21 9.42 -4.16
CA ARG A 16 3.80 9.60 -3.79
C ARG A 16 2.85 9.53 -5.00
N ALA A 17 3.24 10.16 -6.11
CA ALA A 17 2.45 10.19 -7.34
C ALA A 17 2.28 8.79 -7.95
N GLU A 18 3.33 7.95 -7.88
CA GLU A 18 3.25 6.55 -8.30
C GLU A 18 2.25 5.77 -7.45
N MET A 19 2.29 5.94 -6.12
CA MET A 19 1.35 5.27 -5.21
C MET A 19 -0.10 5.67 -5.50
N GLU A 20 -0.36 6.96 -5.69
CA GLU A 20 -1.70 7.46 -6.01
C GLU A 20 -2.22 6.93 -7.35
N ARG A 21 -1.36 6.84 -8.38
CA ARG A 21 -1.73 6.23 -9.66
C ARG A 21 -2.19 4.78 -9.49
N ARG A 22 -1.45 3.99 -8.72
CA ARG A 22 -1.78 2.57 -8.46
C ARG A 22 -3.10 2.40 -7.73
N TRP A 23 -3.32 3.21 -6.68
CA TRP A 23 -4.56 3.16 -5.91
C TRP A 23 -5.77 3.58 -6.73
N ASN A 24 -5.65 4.63 -7.55
CA ASN A 24 -6.75 5.10 -8.38
C ASN A 24 -7.13 4.06 -9.43
N ALA A 25 -6.16 3.53 -10.18
CA ALA A 25 -6.42 2.47 -11.16
C ALA A 25 -7.05 1.22 -10.52
N THR A 26 -6.65 0.88 -9.30
CA THR A 26 -7.25 -0.25 -8.57
C THR A 26 -8.67 0.04 -8.11
N ARG A 27 -8.95 1.28 -7.67
CA ARG A 27 -10.30 1.70 -7.29
C ARG A 27 -11.26 1.74 -8.46
N ASP A 28 -10.78 2.10 -9.65
CA ASP A 28 -11.58 2.06 -10.88
C ASP A 28 -12.05 0.62 -11.13
N MET A 29 -11.13 -0.35 -11.09
CA MET A 29 -11.48 -1.79 -11.21
C MET A 29 -12.37 -2.27 -10.06
N MET A 30 -12.11 -1.85 -8.83
CA MET A 30 -12.97 -2.17 -7.68
C MET A 30 -14.39 -1.64 -7.88
N SER A 31 -14.54 -0.44 -8.45
CA SER A 31 -15.85 0.15 -8.73
C SER A 31 -16.60 -0.63 -9.82
N GLU A 32 -15.89 -1.07 -10.86
CA GLU A 32 -16.47 -1.90 -11.94
C GLU A 32 -16.97 -3.24 -11.40
N GLU A 33 -16.25 -3.84 -10.46
CA GLU A 33 -16.56 -5.14 -9.86
C GLU A 33 -17.47 -5.06 -8.61
N GLY A 34 -17.85 -3.86 -8.18
CA GLY A 34 -18.68 -3.67 -6.98
C GLY A 34 -17.99 -4.04 -5.66
N ILE A 35 -16.67 -3.86 -5.57
CA ILE A 35 -15.84 -4.17 -4.40
C ILE A 35 -15.64 -2.90 -3.55
N ASP A 36 -16.13 -2.89 -2.32
CA ASP A 36 -16.01 -1.74 -1.42
C ASP A 36 -14.64 -1.62 -0.72
N ALA A 37 -13.89 -2.71 -0.59
CA ALA A 37 -12.57 -2.72 0.01
C ALA A 37 -11.72 -3.90 -0.47
N LEU A 38 -10.42 -3.66 -0.65
CA LEU A 38 -9.42 -4.68 -0.95
C LEU A 38 -8.51 -4.87 0.27
N MET A 39 -8.41 -6.11 0.76
CA MET A 39 -7.45 -6.51 1.80
C MET A 39 -6.32 -7.32 1.16
N VAL A 40 -5.10 -6.81 1.29
CA VAL A 40 -3.91 -7.40 0.69
C VAL A 40 -3.04 -8.04 1.77
N THR A 41 -2.81 -9.34 1.63
CA THR A 41 -2.00 -10.16 2.55
C THR A 41 -0.76 -10.78 1.90
N GLY A 42 -0.72 -10.85 0.56
CA GLY A 42 0.42 -11.37 -0.20
C GLY A 42 1.54 -10.35 -0.31
N GLU A 43 2.80 -10.79 -0.17
CA GLU A 43 3.99 -9.93 -0.11
C GLU A 43 4.15 -9.04 -1.35
N GLU A 44 4.06 -9.61 -2.55
CA GLU A 44 4.27 -8.86 -3.80
C GLU A 44 3.26 -7.72 -3.95
N ASN A 45 1.99 -8.02 -3.67
CA ASN A 45 0.92 -7.04 -3.72
C ASN A 45 1.03 -6.04 -2.57
N PHE A 46 1.45 -6.46 -1.38
CA PHE A 46 1.70 -5.56 -0.26
C PHE A 46 2.80 -4.56 -0.62
N GLN A 47 3.94 -5.01 -1.15
CA GLN A 47 5.01 -4.13 -1.59
C GLN A 47 4.55 -3.18 -2.69
N TYR A 48 3.74 -3.66 -3.63
CA TYR A 48 3.17 -2.85 -4.69
C TYR A 48 2.26 -1.72 -4.17
N PHE A 49 1.42 -2.01 -3.17
CA PHE A 49 0.39 -1.08 -2.67
C PHE A 49 0.78 -0.26 -1.44
N ALA A 50 1.72 -0.74 -0.63
CA ALA A 50 2.24 -0.04 0.54
C ALA A 50 3.55 0.72 0.24
N GLY A 51 4.25 0.38 -0.85
CA GLY A 51 5.55 0.95 -1.18
C GLY A 51 6.63 0.65 -0.14
N ALA A 52 6.40 -0.37 0.67
CA ALA A 52 7.32 -0.92 1.65
C ALA A 52 7.41 -2.43 1.41
N SER A 53 8.62 -2.99 1.41
CA SER A 53 8.71 -4.43 1.61
C SER A 53 8.24 -4.69 3.02
N ALA A 54 7.15 -5.44 3.16
CA ALA A 54 6.98 -6.11 4.43
C ALA A 54 8.07 -7.17 4.40
N SER A 55 8.96 -7.20 5.37
CA SER A 55 9.77 -8.40 5.52
C SER A 55 8.88 -9.55 6.02
N LEU A 56 7.72 -9.86 5.40
CA LEU A 56 6.93 -11.07 5.68
C LEU A 56 7.79 -12.31 5.44
N ALA A 57 8.77 -12.23 4.53
CA ALA A 57 9.71 -13.31 4.24
C ALA A 57 11.02 -13.26 5.06
N LEU A 58 11.48 -12.09 5.52
CA LEU A 58 12.78 -11.94 6.23
C LEU A 58 12.65 -11.80 7.76
N HIS A 59 11.49 -11.36 8.26
CA HIS A 59 11.16 -11.49 9.66
C HIS A 59 10.31 -12.74 9.79
N HIS A 60 10.89 -13.82 10.32
CA HIS A 60 10.23 -15.10 10.64
C HIS A 60 9.07 -15.00 11.66
N SER A 61 8.41 -13.84 11.76
CA SER A 61 7.28 -13.58 12.64
C SER A 61 5.98 -14.00 11.93
N LEU A 62 5.73 -15.31 11.89
CA LEU A 62 4.46 -15.90 11.46
C LEU A 62 3.27 -15.52 12.37
N THR A 63 3.51 -14.75 13.42
CA THR A 63 2.53 -14.37 14.46
C THR A 63 2.07 -12.92 14.38
N ARG A 64 2.63 -12.10 13.49
CA ARG A 64 2.26 -10.69 13.33
C ARG A 64 1.85 -10.41 11.89
N PRO A 65 0.54 -10.36 11.58
CA PRO A 65 0.10 -10.10 10.22
C PRO A 65 0.39 -8.65 9.83
N SER A 66 1.03 -8.46 8.68
CA SER A 66 1.08 -7.19 7.98
C SER A 66 0.04 -7.23 6.86
N VAL A 67 -0.93 -6.33 6.90
CA VAL A 67 -1.99 -6.24 5.90
C VAL A 67 -2.11 -4.82 5.40
N PHE A 68 -2.37 -4.66 4.11
CA PHE A 68 -2.73 -3.38 3.52
C PHE A 68 -4.23 -3.38 3.19
N ILE A 69 -4.93 -2.30 3.55
CA ILE A 69 -6.36 -2.16 3.29
C ILE A 69 -6.54 -0.95 2.36
N LEU A 70 -7.10 -1.18 1.18
CA LEU A 70 -7.51 -0.14 0.25
C LEU A 70 -9.04 -0.04 0.24
N PRO A 71 -9.63 1.00 0.84
CA PRO A 71 -11.06 1.25 0.69
C PRO A 71 -11.37 1.85 -0.67
N LEU A 72 -12.56 1.54 -1.20
CA LEU A 72 -13.18 2.31 -2.26
C LEU A 72 -13.41 3.73 -1.73
N GLN A 73 -12.84 4.72 -2.41
CA GLN A 73 -13.09 6.12 -2.07
C GLN A 73 -14.44 6.50 -2.70
N ARG A 74 -15.44 6.75 -1.86
CA ARG A 74 -16.74 7.31 -2.27
C ARG A 74 -16.67 8.83 -2.33
#